data_AF-A0A7X6K4Y5-F1
#
_entry.id   AF-A0A7X6K4Y5-F1
#
_cell.length_a   1.000
_cell.length_b   1.000
_cell.length_c   1.000
_cell.angle_alpha   90.00
_cell.angle_beta   90.00
_cell.angle_gamma   90.00
#
_symmetry.space_group_name_H-M   'P 1'
#
loop_
_entity.id
_entity.type
_entity.pdbx_description
1 polymer ?
#
loop_
_entity_poly.entity_id
_entity_poly.type
_entity_poly.pdbx_seq_one_letter_code
_entity_poly.pdbx_strand_id
1 'polypeptide(L)' 'WHRLLGDTGRAVSLEHYGASADYKTLFREFGLTPEAVVAAARESLAHSTQA' A
#
# COMPACT_ATOMS: atom_id res chain seq x y z
N TRP A 1 -7.76 -2.83 -7.78
CA TRP A 1 -8.25 -2.78 -6.39
C TRP A 1 -9.30 -1.71 -6.13
N HIS A 2 -9.28 -0.56 -6.81
CA HIS A 2 -10.21 0.57 -6.57
C HIS A 2 -11.69 0.19 -6.41
N ARG A 3 -12.25 -0.69 -7.28
CA ARG A 3 -13.66 -1.13 -7.15
C ARG A 3 -13.99 -1.83 -5.83
N LEU A 4 -13.01 -2.48 -5.19
CA LEU A 4 -13.17 -3.19 -3.92
C LEU A 4 -12.81 -2.30 -2.72
N LEU A 5 -11.83 -1.43 -2.90
CA LEU A 5 -11.33 -0.54 -1.86
C LEU A 5 -12.27 0.66 -1.60
N GLY A 6 -13.10 1.04 -2.59
CA GLY A 6 -13.96 2.21 -2.49
C GLY A 6 -13.17 3.51 -2.32
N ASP A 7 -13.84 4.54 -1.82
CA ASP A 7 -13.30 5.90 -1.80
C ASP A 7 -12.31 6.14 -0.64
N THR A 8 -12.46 5.38 0.44
CA THR A 8 -11.64 5.53 1.66
C THR A 8 -10.53 4.49 1.77
N GLY A 9 -10.50 3.50 0.89
CA GLY A 9 -9.45 2.47 0.88
C GLY A 9 -8.08 3.02 0.45
N ARG A 10 -7.03 2.32 0.86
CA ARG A 10 -5.64 2.59 0.46
C ARG A 10 -5.01 1.31 -0.07
N ALA A 11 -4.36 1.40 -1.23
CA ALA A 11 -3.64 0.28 -1.82
C ALA A 11 -2.16 0.36 -1.44
N VAL A 12 -1.59 -0.79 -1.09
CA VAL A 12 -0.13 -0.99 -1.07
C VAL A 12 0.19 -1.80 -2.32
N SER A 13 0.66 -1.12 -3.36
CA SER A 13 0.81 -1.66 -4.72
C SER A 13 2.05 -1.11 -5.41
N LEU A 14 2.34 -1.63 -6.61
CA LEU A 14 3.48 -1.25 -7.44
C LEU A 14 2.96 -0.65 -8.76
N GLU A 15 3.26 0.63 -9.00
CA GLU A 15 2.76 1.38 -10.16
C GLU A 15 3.81 1.54 -11.28
N HIS A 16 4.94 0.83 -11.17
CA HIS A 16 6.02 0.83 -12.16
C HIS A 16 6.62 -0.57 -12.35
N TYR A 17 7.44 -0.74 -13.40
CA TYR A 17 8.13 -2.01 -13.66
C TYR A 17 9.15 -2.33 -12.56
N GLY A 18 9.45 -3.63 -12.40
CA GLY A 18 10.43 -4.10 -11.43
C GLY A 18 11.88 -3.69 -11.74
N ALA A 19 12.80 -4.21 -10.94
CA ALA A 19 14.24 -4.02 -11.09
C ALA A 19 14.97 -5.35 -10.86
N SER A 20 16.26 -5.41 -11.20
CA SER A 20 17.09 -6.61 -11.00
C SER A 20 17.75 -6.58 -9.62
N ALA A 21 17.15 -7.29 -8.66
CA ALA A 21 17.70 -7.56 -7.33
C ALA A 21 16.97 -8.75 -6.68
N ASP A 22 17.41 -9.19 -5.49
CA ASP A 22 16.70 -10.21 -4.72
C ASP A 22 15.35 -9.69 -4.19
N TYR A 23 14.41 -10.62 -3.95
CA TYR A 23 13.05 -10.24 -3.59
C TYR A 23 12.95 -9.45 -2.28
N LYS A 24 13.83 -9.69 -1.28
CA LYS A 24 13.75 -8.98 0.00
C LYS A 24 14.14 -7.52 -0.17
N THR A 25 15.15 -7.27 -0.99
CA THR A 25 15.53 -5.91 -1.37
C THR A 25 14.39 -5.25 -2.12
N LEU A 26 13.87 -5.87 -3.19
CA LEU A 26 12.79 -5.27 -3.97
C LEU A 26 11.53 -4.99 -3.15
N PHE A 27 11.09 -5.90 -2.28
CA PHE A 27 9.90 -5.69 -1.46
C PHE A 27 10.08 -4.52 -0.49
N ARG A 28 11.27 -4.36 0.10
CA ARG A 28 11.57 -3.21 0.96
C ARG A 28 11.59 -1.91 0.16
N GLU A 29 12.34 -1.86 -0.94
CA GLU A 29 12.47 -0.65 -1.75
C GLU A 29 11.14 -0.23 -2.40
N PHE A 30 10.28 -1.19 -2.72
CA PHE A 30 8.94 -0.95 -3.28
C PHE A 30 7.86 -0.74 -2.22
N GLY A 31 8.22 -0.68 -0.93
CA GLY A 31 7.25 -0.40 0.14
C GLY A 31 6.23 -1.53 0.38
N LEU A 32 6.52 -2.75 -0.06
CA LEU A 32 5.71 -3.94 0.21
C LEU A 32 6.07 -4.52 1.59
N THR A 33 5.92 -3.70 2.63
CA THR A 33 6.33 -4.03 4.00
C THR A 33 5.16 -3.99 4.99
N PRO A 34 5.26 -4.67 6.15
CA PRO A 34 4.24 -4.58 7.19
C PRO A 34 3.96 -3.14 7.65
N GLU A 35 4.98 -2.30 7.74
CA GLU A 35 4.87 -0.92 8.19
C GLU A 35 4.04 -0.08 7.21
N ALA A 36 4.26 -0.26 5.90
CA ALA A 36 3.46 0.41 4.87
C ALA A 36 1.99 -0.02 4.92
N VAL A 37 1.72 -1.30 5.15
CA VAL A 37 0.36 -1.82 5.32
C VAL A 37 -0.32 -1.21 6.55
N VAL A 38 0.37 -1.16 7.69
CA VAL A 38 -0.16 -0.55 8.92
C VAL A 38 -0.46 0.94 8.73
N ALA A 39 0.44 1.67 8.06
CA ALA A 39 0.23 3.08 7.75
C ALA A 39 -1.01 3.28 6.86
N ALA A 40 -1.09 2.56 5.74
CA ALA A 40 -2.22 2.61 4.81
C ALA A 40 -3.56 2.25 5.49
N ALA A 41 -3.56 1.26 6.40
CA ALA A 41 -4.74 0.90 7.16
C ALA A 41 -5.20 2.02 8.10
N ARG A 42 -4.26 2.64 8.84
CA ARG A 42 -4.57 3.78 9.73
C ARG A 42 -5.11 4.97 8.96
N GLU A 43 -4.52 5.30 7.81
CA GLU A 43 -5.03 6.35 6.92
C GLU A 43 -6.44 6.02 6.44
N SER A 44 -6.67 4.80 5.98
CA SER A 44 -7.99 4.37 5.51
C SER A 44 -9.07 4.52 6.60
N LEU A 45 -8.75 4.14 7.85
CA LEU A 45 -9.65 4.33 8.99
C LEU A 45 -9.89 5.81 9.30
N ALA A 46 -8.83 6.63 9.34
CA ALA A 46 -8.95 8.06 9.62
C ALA A 46 -9.84 8.79 8.61
N HIS A 47 -9.71 8.46 7.31
CA HIS A 47 -10.56 9.01 6.25
C HIS A 47 -12.00 8.48 6.32
N SER A 48 -12.21 7.25 6.80
CA SER A 48 -13.56 6.66 6.94
C SER A 48 -14.36 7.27 8.10
N THR A 49 -13.70 7.81 9.13
CA THR A 49 -14.36 8.43 10.29
C THR A 49 -14.63 9.93 10.13
N GLN A 50 -14.08 10.58 9.10
CA GLN A 50 -14.27 12.01 8.84
C GLN A 50 -15.44 12.32 7.87
N ALA A 51 -16.17 11.30 7.42
CA ALA A 51 -17.37 11.43 6.59
C ALA A 51 -18.64 11.27 7.45
#